data_AF-A0A976KZ72-F1
#
_entry.id   AF-A0A976KZ72-F1
#
_cell.length_a   1.000
_cell.length_b   1.000
_cell.length_c   1.000
_cell.angle_alpha   90.00
_cell.angle_beta   90.00
_cell.angle_gamma   90.00
#
_symmetry.space_group_name_H-M   'P 1'
#
loop_
_entity.id
_entity.type
_entity.pdbx_description
1 polymer ?
#
loop_
_entity_poly.entity_id
_entity_poly.type
_entity_poly.pdbx_seq_one_letter_code
_entity_poly.pdbx_strand_id
1 'polypeptide(L)'
;MRDAPLLAEARVVVHAHSVSTQAIAVRAGLGVALLPCFVGDPDPSLRRLFDVSLQTETHLWLLIHADLRQTARVRAFVDHLTTEIHADKAVFEGLVAQK
;
A
#
# COMPACT_ATOMS: atom_id res chain seq x y z
N MET A 1 12.64 3.49 -12.74
CA MET A 1 13.09 2.08 -12.62
C MET A 1 14.60 1.99 -12.92
N ARG A 2 15.47 2.56 -12.08
CA ARG A 2 16.93 2.58 -12.32
C ARG A 2 17.68 1.37 -11.70
N ASP A 3 17.09 0.68 -10.72
CA ASP A 3 17.74 -0.43 -9.98
C ASP A 3 17.08 -1.82 -10.18
N ALA A 4 16.15 -1.93 -11.14
CA ALA A 4 15.54 -3.20 -11.56
C ALA A 4 16.50 -4.38 -11.84
N PRO A 5 17.77 -4.20 -12.29
CA PRO A 5 18.68 -5.34 -12.46
C PRO A 5 18.91 -6.17 -11.19
N LEU A 6 18.74 -5.62 -9.98
CA LEU A 6 19.01 -6.37 -8.74
C LEU A 6 18.00 -7.50 -8.47
N LEU A 7 16.79 -7.41 -9.03
CA LEU A 7 15.72 -8.38 -8.82
C LEU A 7 15.42 -9.27 -10.04
N ALA A 8 16.09 -9.04 -11.17
CA ALA A 8 15.89 -9.81 -12.40
C ALA A 8 16.19 -11.31 -12.22
N GLU A 9 17.08 -11.65 -11.28
CA GLU A 9 17.46 -13.03 -10.92
C GLU A 9 16.93 -13.45 -9.54
N ALA A 10 15.97 -12.71 -8.98
CA ALA A 10 15.45 -13.01 -7.64
C ALA A 10 14.71 -14.36 -7.60
N ARG A 11 14.98 -15.17 -6.57
CA ARG A 11 14.25 -16.41 -6.31
C ARG A 11 12.96 -16.12 -5.53
N VAL A 12 11.85 -16.67 -6.01
CA VAL A 12 10.60 -16.68 -5.24
C VAL A 12 10.72 -17.70 -4.10
N VAL A 13 10.67 -17.19 -2.86
CA VAL A 13 10.76 -18.00 -1.62
C VAL A 13 9.40 -18.18 -0.94
N VAL A 14 8.48 -17.23 -1.17
CA VAL A 14 7.11 -17.24 -0.64
C VAL A 14 6.18 -16.67 -1.71
N HIS A 15 5.04 -17.32 -1.89
CA HIS A 15 3.93 -16.79 -2.69
C HIS A 15 2.70 -16.64 -1.80
N ALA A 16 2.12 -15.44 -1.75
CA ALA A 16 0.98 -15.13 -0.88
C ALA A 16 0.02 -14.13 -1.54
N HIS A 17 -1.27 -14.33 -1.31
CA HIS A 17 -2.35 -13.49 -1.86
C HIS A 17 -2.75 -12.32 -0.95
N SER A 18 -2.14 -12.21 0.23
CA SER A 18 -2.43 -11.13 1.19
C SER A 18 -1.18 -10.30 1.45
N VAL A 19 -1.36 -8.98 1.40
CA VAL A 19 -0.32 -8.00 1.79
C VAL A 19 0.14 -8.24 3.23
N SER A 20 -0.77 -8.60 4.15
CA SER A 20 -0.39 -8.85 5.55
C SER A 20 0.53 -10.06 5.70
N THR A 21 0.32 -11.13 4.92
CA THR A 21 1.19 -12.30 4.91
C THR A 21 2.55 -11.99 4.30
N GLN A 22 2.58 -11.18 3.24
CA GLN A 22 3.84 -10.71 2.65
C GLN A 22 4.64 -9.88 3.66
N ALA A 23 3.99 -8.95 4.37
CA ALA A 23 4.64 -8.15 5.42
C ALA A 23 5.20 -9.04 6.55
N ILE A 24 4.43 -10.02 7.04
CA ILE A 24 4.90 -10.98 8.05
C ILE A 24 6.14 -11.75 7.56
N ALA A 25 6.14 -12.22 6.31
CA ALA A 25 7.26 -12.96 5.74
C ALA A 25 8.54 -12.12 5.66
N VAL A 26 8.44 -10.85 5.22
CA VAL A 26 9.59 -9.94 5.17
C VAL A 26 10.10 -9.62 6.57
N ARG A 27 9.20 -9.36 7.53
CA ARG A 27 9.57 -9.12 8.95
C ARG A 27 10.29 -10.31 9.57
N ALA A 28 9.91 -11.52 9.19
CA ALA A 28 10.58 -12.75 9.62
C ALA A 28 11.90 -13.03 8.86
N GLY A 29 12.32 -12.14 7.96
CA GLY A 29 13.60 -12.22 7.26
C GLY A 29 13.62 -13.18 6.08
N LEU A 30 12.47 -13.60 5.56
CA LEU A 30 12.43 -14.58 4.46
C LEU A 30 12.92 -13.99 3.12
N GLY A 31 12.86 -12.67 2.94
CA GLY A 31 13.30 -12.02 1.71
C GLY A 31 12.82 -10.57 1.61
N VAL A 32 12.65 -10.09 0.38
CA VAL A 32 12.11 -8.75 0.06
C VAL A 32 10.72 -8.89 -0.57
N ALA A 33 9.83 -7.92 -0.34
CA ALA A 33 8.51 -7.88 -0.97
C ALA A 33 8.15 -6.47 -1.42
N LEU A 34 7.32 -6.40 -2.47
CA LEU A 34 6.62 -5.17 -2.83
C LEU A 34 5.40 -5.02 -1.91
N LEU A 35 5.43 -4.02 -1.04
CA LEU A 35 4.34 -3.71 -0.12
C LEU A 35 3.76 -2.33 -0.45
N PRO A 36 2.46 -2.09 -0.23
CA PRO A 36 1.93 -0.74 -0.23
C PRO A 36 2.67 0.13 0.80
N CYS A 37 3.03 1.36 0.42
CA CYS A 37 3.81 2.27 1.25
C CYS A 37 3.17 2.50 2.63
N PHE A 38 1.85 2.69 2.67
CA PHE A 38 1.08 2.83 3.92
C PHE A 38 1.08 1.58 4.82
N VAL A 39 1.55 0.43 4.34
CA VAL A 39 1.76 -0.79 5.14
C VAL A 39 3.23 -0.94 5.54
N GLY A 40 4.15 -0.68 4.61
CA GLY A 40 5.58 -0.91 4.82
C GLY A 40 6.26 0.21 5.63
N ASP A 41 6.03 1.47 5.27
CA ASP A 41 6.76 2.61 5.86
C ASP A 41 6.47 2.84 7.35
N PRO A 42 5.25 2.59 7.88
CA PRO A 42 5.00 2.73 9.31
C PRO A 42 5.61 1.63 10.18
N ASP A 43 6.10 0.52 9.59
CA ASP A 43 6.68 -0.59 10.36
C ASP A 43 8.19 -0.35 10.60
N PRO A 44 8.62 -0.05 11.84
CA PRO A 44 10.02 0.24 12.15
C PRO A 44 10.95 -0.98 12.03
N SER A 45 10.39 -2.19 11.91
CA SER A 45 11.17 -3.42 11.65
C SER A 45 11.46 -3.63 10.15
N LEU A 46 10.86 -2.80 9.29
CA LEU A 46 11.04 -2.82 7.85
C LEU A 46 11.80 -1.56 7.39
N ARG A 47 12.42 -1.67 6.22
CA ARG A 47 13.08 -0.54 5.57
C ARG A 47 12.81 -0.57 4.07
N ARG A 48 12.38 0.55 3.53
CA ARG A 48 12.23 0.74 2.08
C ARG A 48 13.60 0.64 1.41
N LEU A 49 13.73 -0.26 0.43
CA LEU A 49 15.01 -0.49 -0.27
C LEU A 49 15.17 0.36 -1.53
N PHE A 50 14.06 0.66 -2.22
CA PHE A 50 14.06 1.36 -3.49
C PHE A 50 12.90 2.34 -3.55
N ASP A 51 13.10 3.47 -4.23
CA ASP A 51 11.99 4.29 -4.69
C ASP A 51 11.38 3.64 -5.94
N VAL A 52 10.19 3.07 -5.76
CA VAL A 52 9.42 2.48 -6.86
C VAL A 52 8.81 3.62 -7.66
N SER A 53 9.01 3.64 -8.98
CA SER A 53 8.46 4.72 -9.80
C SER A 53 6.93 4.66 -9.86
N LEU A 54 6.29 5.82 -9.99
CA LEU A 54 4.84 6.03 -10.11
C LEU A 54 4.11 5.17 -11.17
N GLN A 55 4.85 4.53 -12.09
CA GLN A 55 4.30 3.55 -13.03
C GLN A 55 3.78 2.26 -12.36
N THR A 56 4.04 2.04 -11.07
CA THR A 56 3.52 0.92 -10.26
C THR A 56 2.41 1.37 -9.31
N GLU A 57 1.78 2.52 -9.58
CA GLU A 57 0.68 3.01 -8.76
C GLU A 57 -0.56 2.11 -8.84
N THR A 58 -1.21 1.94 -7.69
CA THR A 58 -2.55 1.36 -7.58
C THR A 58 -3.50 2.44 -7.10
N HIS A 59 -4.70 2.46 -7.68
CA HIS A 59 -5.75 3.39 -7.28
C HIS A 59 -6.51 2.86 -6.05
N LEU A 60 -6.79 3.75 -5.09
CA LEU A 60 -7.72 3.48 -4.00
C LEU A 60 -9.13 3.85 -4.45
N TRP A 61 -10.06 2.89 -4.37
CA TRP A 61 -11.45 3.07 -4.77
C TRP A 61 -12.40 2.92 -3.60
N LEU A 62 -13.38 3.80 -3.50
CA LEU A 62 -14.51 3.65 -2.59
C LEU A 62 -15.71 3.09 -3.35
N LEU A 63 -16.08 1.85 -3.06
CA LEU A 63 -17.20 1.17 -3.71
C LEU A 63 -18.45 1.24 -2.83
N ILE A 64 -19.55 1.71 -3.40
CA ILE A 64 -20.85 1.82 -2.72
C ILE A 64 -21.91 1.15 -3.59
N HIS A 65 -22.75 0.31 -3.00
CA HIS A 65 -23.88 -0.28 -3.71
C HIS A 65 -24.83 0.83 -4.22
N ALA A 66 -25.30 0.72 -5.46
CA ALA A 66 -26.08 1.76 -6.12
C ALA A 66 -27.32 2.18 -5.31
N ASP A 67 -28.01 1.21 -4.70
CA ASP A 67 -29.21 1.46 -3.87
C ASP A 67 -28.90 2.21 -2.58
N LEU A 68 -27.68 2.06 -2.06
CA LEU A 68 -27.27 2.65 -0.78
C LEU A 68 -26.67 4.05 -0.95
N ARG A 69 -26.19 4.42 -2.14
CA ARG A 69 -25.47 5.69 -2.38
C ARG A 69 -26.27 6.95 -2.02
N GLN A 70 -27.60 6.87 -1.99
CA GLN A 70 -28.49 7.98 -1.64
C GLN A 70 -28.94 7.97 -0.18
N THR A 71 -28.61 6.92 0.59
CA THR A 71 -28.99 6.83 2.00
C THR A 71 -28.20 7.85 2.82
N ALA A 72 -28.89 8.68 3.61
CA ALA A 72 -28.28 9.79 4.37
C ALA A 72 -27.07 9.36 5.21
N ARG A 73 -27.16 8.26 5.97
CA ARG A 73 -26.04 7.73 6.77
C ARG A 73 -24.85 7.28 5.93
N VAL A 74 -25.10 6.73 4.74
CA VAL A 74 -24.03 6.26 3.83
C VAL A 74 -23.32 7.48 3.24
N ARG A 75 -24.07 8.49 2.79
CA ARG A 75 -23.48 9.73 2.29
C ARG A 75 -22.63 10.42 3.35
N ALA A 76 -23.16 10.60 4.56
CA ALA A 76 -22.41 11.22 5.65
C ALA A 76 -21.09 10.50 5.96
N PHE A 77 -21.11 9.16 5.94
CA PHE A 77 -19.90 8.36 6.14
C PHE A 77 -18.90 8.50 4.98
N VAL A 78 -19.40 8.49 3.73
CA VAL A 78 -18.58 8.66 2.54
C VAL A 78 -17.90 10.03 2.51
N ASP A 79 -18.65 11.10 2.80
CA ASP A 79 -18.11 12.46 2.85
C ASP A 79 -17.00 12.59 3.91
N HIS A 80 -17.21 11.98 5.07
CA HIS A 80 -16.19 11.91 6.12
C HIS A 80 -14.96 11.11 5.67
N LEU A 81 -15.14 9.88 5.17
CA LEU A 81 -14.03 9.05 4.68
C LEU A 81 -13.22 9.74 3.59
N THR A 82 -13.88 10.37 2.61
CA THR A 82 -13.22 11.09 1.54
C THR A 82 -12.36 12.23 2.09
N THR A 83 -12.85 12.95 3.09
CA THR A 83 -12.10 14.01 3.76
C THR A 83 -10.83 13.47 4.43
N GLU A 84 -10.95 12.41 5.23
CA GLU A 84 -9.80 11.82 5.94
C GLU A 84 -8.78 11.19 4.98
N ILE A 85 -9.25 10.45 3.96
CA ILE A 85 -8.37 9.84 2.94
C ILE A 85 -7.58 10.92 2.19
N HIS A 86 -8.18 12.07 1.90
CA HIS A 86 -7.46 13.20 1.30
C HIS A 86 -6.46 13.85 2.25
N ALA A 87 -6.76 13.92 3.55
CA ALA A 87 -5.79 14.40 4.54
C ALA A 87 -4.56 13.49 4.61
N ASP A 88 -4.76 12.18 4.46
CA ASP A 88 -3.70 11.16 4.47
C ASP A 88 -3.07 10.88 3.10
N LYS A 89 -3.35 11.72 2.09
CA LYS A 89 -2.90 11.53 0.70
C LYS A 89 -1.41 11.20 0.59
N ALA A 90 -0.56 11.91 1.34
CA ALA A 90 0.89 11.69 1.32
C ALA A 90 1.30 10.28 1.77
N VAL A 91 0.54 9.65 2.67
CA VAL A 91 0.78 8.28 3.15
C VAL A 91 0.45 7.28 2.06
N PHE A 92 -0.71 7.43 1.40
CA PHE A 92 -1.15 6.54 0.32
C PHE A 92 -0.30 6.68 -0.95
N GLU A 93 0.17 7.89 -1.27
CA GLU A 93 1.10 8.14 -2.38
C GLU A 93 2.56 7.80 -2.05
N GLY A 94 2.83 7.32 -0.82
CA GLY A 94 4.17 6.89 -0.41
C GLY A 94 5.20 8.01 -0.30
N LEU A 95 4.74 9.25 -0.14
CA LEU A 95 5.56 10.46 0.01
C LEU A 95 6.11 10.63 1.43
N VAL A 96 5.58 9.87 2.40
CA VAL A 96 6.05 9.83 3.78
C VAL A 96 7.03 8.68 3.95
N ALA A 97 8.25 8.81 3.40
CA ALA A 97 9.30 7.85 3.68
C ALA A 97 9.85 8.09 5.10
N GLN A 98 9.64 7.15 6.03
CA GLN A 98 10.39 7.15 7.29
C GLN A 98 11.83 6.70 7.05
N LYS A 99 12.75 7.35 7.75
CA LYS A 99 14.21 7.27 7.58
C LYS A 99 14.81 6.08 8.29
#